data_AF-A0A7K2KIN1-F1
#
_entry.id   AF-A0A7K2KIN1-F1
#
_cell.length_a   1.000
_cell.length_b   1.000
_cell.length_c   1.000
_cell.angle_alpha   90.00
_cell.angle_beta   90.00
_cell.angle_gamma   90.00
#
_symmetry.space_group_name_H-M   'P 1'
#
loop_
_entity.id
_entity.type
_entity.pdbx_description
1 polymer ?
#
loop_
_entity_poly.entity_id
_entity_poly.type
_entity_poly.pdbx_seq_one_letter_code
_entity_poly.pdbx_strand_id
1 'polypeptide(L)'
;IDGDGKVKVPYDYTLATASPSAPERFRSMLFEPGGDDFYGVMRADVLRRVRPHDSYHHADRTFVSEIGLHGPFHQVPELLYFRRDHPTRAERANPSKRSRCVNLDPRRAGLLHPTPRLLAEYVWGFVAAIRRAPLTPAERRACYGHLVAWATSRARPGAGERVEDRTPVDPDRLAVSLDDIVAGREGGRT
;
A
#
# COMPACT_ATOMS: atom_id res chain seq x y z
N ILE A 1 0.77 -15.76 -3.44
CA ILE A 1 0.54 -17.18 -3.76
C ILE A 1 0.02 -17.31 -5.17
N ASP A 2 0.42 -18.33 -5.93
CA ASP A 2 -0.17 -18.65 -7.24
C ASP A 2 -1.48 -19.46 -7.10
N GLY A 3 -1.98 -19.98 -8.23
CA GLY A 3 -3.16 -20.84 -8.27
C GLY A 3 -3.01 -22.17 -7.52
N ASP A 4 -1.76 -22.62 -7.31
CA ASP A 4 -1.44 -23.87 -6.62
C ASP A 4 -1.08 -23.63 -5.15
N GLY A 5 -1.22 -22.40 -4.65
CA GLY A 5 -0.93 -22.05 -3.27
C GLY A 5 0.55 -21.84 -2.96
N LYS A 6 1.44 -21.81 -3.96
CA LYS A 6 2.88 -21.59 -3.74
C LYS A 6 3.21 -20.12 -3.56
N VAL A 7 4.10 -19.81 -2.62
CA VAL A 7 4.60 -18.44 -2.43
C VAL A 7 5.53 -18.07 -3.61
N LYS A 8 5.27 -16.92 -4.25
CA LYS A 8 6.04 -16.47 -5.43
C LYS A 8 7.05 -15.36 -5.15
N VAL A 9 6.87 -14.62 -4.07
CA VAL A 9 7.64 -13.41 -3.77
C VAL A 9 7.92 -13.43 -2.26
N PRO A 10 9.17 -13.21 -1.82
CA PRO A 10 9.46 -13.18 -0.39
C PRO A 10 8.79 -11.95 0.22
N TYR A 11 8.26 -12.10 1.42
CA TYR A 11 7.75 -10.97 2.18
C TYR A 11 8.85 -10.48 3.13
N ASP A 12 9.57 -9.44 2.71
CA ASP A 12 10.43 -8.68 3.60
C ASP A 12 9.72 -7.38 3.97
N TYR A 13 9.25 -7.29 5.22
CA TYR A 13 8.51 -6.13 5.70
C TYR A 13 9.48 -5.02 6.14
N THR A 14 9.75 -4.08 5.23
CA THR A 14 10.73 -3.00 5.46
C THR A 14 10.11 -1.70 5.99
N LEU A 15 8.79 -1.63 6.09
CA LEU A 15 8.11 -0.42 6.55
C LEU A 15 8.30 -0.20 8.05
N ALA A 16 8.60 1.04 8.44
CA ALA A 16 8.84 1.41 9.83
C ALA A 16 7.54 1.64 10.62
N THR A 17 6.45 0.92 10.32
CA THR A 17 5.10 1.20 10.85
C THR A 17 4.97 1.06 12.36
N ALA A 18 5.86 0.33 13.01
CA ALA A 18 5.91 0.22 14.47
C ALA A 18 6.66 1.37 15.16
N SER A 19 7.35 2.25 14.40
CA SER A 19 8.12 3.36 15.00
C SER A 19 7.21 4.25 15.84
N PRO A 20 7.64 4.70 17.04
CA PRO A 20 6.89 5.68 17.82
C PRO A 20 6.82 7.04 17.10
N SER A 21 7.75 7.34 16.19
CA SER A 21 7.81 8.60 15.44
C SER A 21 6.86 8.60 14.25
N ALA A 22 5.80 9.40 14.29
CA ALA A 22 4.87 9.57 13.17
C ALA A 22 5.57 9.98 11.85
N PRO A 23 6.53 10.93 11.86
CA PRO A 23 7.28 11.26 10.66
C PRO A 23 8.09 10.09 10.07
N GLU A 24 8.68 9.22 10.90
CA GLU A 24 9.39 8.05 10.40
C GLU A 24 8.45 7.05 9.74
N ARG A 25 7.30 6.76 10.38
CA ARG A 25 6.26 5.90 9.81
C ARG A 25 5.84 6.42 8.43
N PHE A 26 5.50 7.72 8.37
CA PHE A 26 5.09 8.37 7.13
C PHE A 26 6.18 8.37 6.06
N ARG A 27 7.43 8.64 6.44
CA ARG A 27 8.57 8.57 5.51
C ARG A 27 8.71 7.16 4.93
N SER A 28 8.67 6.12 5.75
CA SER A 28 8.78 4.74 5.26
C SER A 28 7.66 4.42 4.25
N MET A 29 6.42 4.82 4.54
CA MET A 29 5.27 4.66 3.65
C MET A 29 5.40 5.39 2.30
N LEU A 30 6.21 6.44 2.21
CA LEU A 30 6.45 7.14 0.95
C LEU A 30 7.49 6.45 0.05
N PHE A 31 8.53 5.88 0.67
CA PHE A 31 9.73 5.43 -0.05
C PHE A 31 9.85 3.91 -0.19
N GLU A 32 9.28 3.15 0.74
CA GLU A 32 9.36 1.68 0.73
C GLU A 32 8.16 1.05 0.01
N PRO A 33 8.35 -0.14 -0.60
CA PRO A 33 7.23 -0.96 -1.04
C PRO A 33 6.34 -1.40 0.13
N GLY A 34 5.10 -1.75 -0.17
CA GLY A 34 4.10 -2.17 0.82
C GLY A 34 2.94 -1.18 0.92
N GLY A 35 2.32 -1.12 2.10
CA GLY A 35 1.09 -0.36 2.35
C GLY A 35 -0.19 -1.21 2.27
N ASP A 36 -0.06 -2.54 2.25
CA ASP A 36 -1.17 -3.48 2.38
C ASP A 36 -1.63 -3.62 3.85
N ASP A 37 -1.10 -2.83 4.78
CA ASP A 37 -1.39 -2.94 6.23
C ASP A 37 -2.86 -2.66 6.58
N PHE A 38 -3.64 -2.08 5.66
CA PHE A 38 -5.08 -1.90 5.83
C PHE A 38 -5.87 -3.21 5.80
N TYR A 39 -5.26 -4.35 5.45
CA TYR A 39 -5.85 -5.68 5.65
C TYR A 39 -5.76 -6.18 7.11
N GLY A 40 -5.02 -5.48 7.98
CA GLY A 40 -4.90 -5.81 9.39
C GLY A 40 -6.14 -5.45 10.22
N VAL A 41 -6.11 -5.82 11.50
CA VAL A 41 -7.15 -5.44 12.47
C VAL A 41 -6.88 -4.03 12.98
N MET A 42 -7.91 -3.18 12.95
CA MET A 42 -7.80 -1.79 13.36
C MET A 42 -8.88 -1.42 14.36
N ARG A 43 -8.56 -0.50 15.27
CA ARG A 43 -9.55 0.07 16.17
C ARG A 43 -10.54 0.92 15.36
N ALA A 44 -11.83 0.68 15.57
CA ALA A 44 -12.87 1.37 14.82
C ALA A 44 -12.91 2.89 15.08
N ASP A 45 -12.45 3.35 16.25
CA ASP A 45 -12.36 4.77 16.58
C ASP A 45 -11.26 5.49 15.78
N VAL A 46 -10.14 4.81 15.48
CA VAL A 46 -9.10 5.31 14.56
C VAL A 46 -9.66 5.42 13.15
N LEU A 47 -10.34 4.38 12.66
CA LEU A 47 -10.93 4.37 11.31
C LEU A 47 -11.96 5.48 11.09
N ARG A 48 -12.71 5.87 12.13
CA ARG A 48 -13.66 7.00 12.06
C ARG A 48 -12.97 8.37 11.99
N ARG A 49 -11.69 8.45 12.34
CA ARG A 49 -10.91 9.69 12.33
C ARG A 49 -10.10 9.88 11.06
N VAL A 50 -9.88 8.83 10.26
CA VAL A 50 -9.20 8.94 8.96
C VAL A 50 -10.20 9.26 7.85
N ARG A 51 -9.72 9.76 6.71
CA ARG A 51 -10.61 9.86 5.53
C ARG A 51 -11.00 8.47 5.02
N PRO A 52 -12.25 8.27 4.57
CA PRO A 52 -12.62 7.07 3.85
C PRO A 52 -11.71 6.81 2.64
N HIS A 53 -11.44 5.53 2.36
CA HIS A 53 -10.70 5.10 1.18
C HIS A 53 -11.41 5.58 -0.09
N ASP A 54 -10.63 6.19 -0.99
CA ASP A 54 -11.12 6.82 -2.23
C ASP A 54 -10.67 6.00 -3.45
N SER A 55 -11.00 6.43 -4.65
CA SER A 55 -10.83 5.69 -5.91
C SER A 55 -9.86 6.36 -6.91
N TYR A 56 -9.00 7.27 -6.45
CA TYR A 56 -7.92 7.83 -7.27
C TYR A 56 -6.66 6.95 -7.26
N HIS A 57 -5.67 7.32 -8.08
CA HIS A 57 -4.43 6.55 -8.22
C HIS A 57 -3.67 6.50 -6.88
N HIS A 58 -3.39 5.30 -6.38
CA HIS A 58 -2.72 5.07 -5.09
C HIS A 58 -3.47 5.61 -3.86
N ALA A 59 -4.81 5.63 -3.90
CA ALA A 59 -5.64 6.00 -2.75
C ALA A 59 -5.51 5.03 -1.56
N ASP A 60 -5.14 3.78 -1.80
CA ASP A 60 -4.72 2.81 -0.78
C ASP A 60 -3.50 3.30 0.01
N ARG A 61 -2.47 3.79 -0.69
CA ARG A 61 -1.24 4.29 -0.05
C ARG A 61 -1.47 5.51 0.83
N THR A 62 -2.36 6.42 0.42
CA THR A 62 -2.71 7.59 1.23
C THR A 62 -3.55 7.20 2.44
N PHE A 63 -4.48 6.26 2.26
CA PHE A 63 -5.32 5.73 3.33
C PHE A 63 -4.50 5.04 4.43
N VAL A 64 -3.62 4.10 4.06
CA VAL A 64 -2.74 3.41 5.03
C VAL A 64 -1.74 4.36 5.68
N SER A 65 -1.23 5.35 4.93
CA SER A 65 -0.39 6.41 5.49
C SER A 65 -1.11 7.23 6.55
N GLU A 66 -2.39 7.57 6.32
CA GLU A 66 -3.20 8.30 7.30
C GLU A 66 -3.40 7.45 8.55
N ILE A 67 -3.75 6.17 8.41
CA ILE A 67 -3.86 5.25 9.55
C ILE A 67 -2.55 5.21 10.34
N GLY A 68 -1.41 5.09 9.66
CA GLY A 68 -0.09 5.12 10.29
C GLY A 68 0.23 6.44 10.98
N LEU A 69 -0.28 7.58 10.52
CA LEU A 69 -0.12 8.85 11.22
C LEU A 69 -0.94 8.93 12.51
N HIS A 70 -2.01 8.15 12.64
CA HIS A 70 -2.85 8.09 13.85
C HIS A 70 -2.29 7.17 14.95
N GLY A 71 -1.33 6.30 14.64
CA GLY A 71 -0.65 5.47 15.64
C GLY A 71 0.28 4.44 15.02
N PRO A 72 1.14 3.79 15.82
CA PRO A 72 1.99 2.70 15.34
C PRO A 72 1.15 1.45 15.05
N PHE A 73 1.59 0.67 14.06
CA PHE A 73 1.10 -0.70 13.88
C PHE A 73 1.86 -1.64 14.79
N HIS A 74 1.16 -2.65 15.30
CA HIS A 74 1.80 -3.81 15.91
C HIS A 74 1.88 -4.91 14.87
N GLN A 75 3.09 -5.30 14.49
CA GLN A 75 3.33 -6.38 13.55
C GLN A 75 3.40 -7.70 14.32
N VAL A 76 2.57 -8.66 13.91
CA VAL A 76 2.65 -10.03 14.40
C VAL A 76 3.62 -10.81 13.51
N PRO A 77 4.43 -11.74 14.07
CA PRO A 77 5.42 -12.48 13.28
C PRO A 77 4.78 -13.48 12.30
N GLU A 78 3.51 -13.84 12.49
CA GLU A 78 2.80 -14.82 11.67
C GLU A 78 2.34 -14.25 10.32
N LEU A 79 2.48 -15.06 9.26
CA LEU A 79 1.95 -14.74 7.94
C LEU A 79 0.45 -15.04 7.87
N LEU A 80 -0.38 -14.02 8.07
CA LEU A 80 -1.84 -14.16 8.12
C LEU A 80 -2.56 -13.71 6.83
N TYR A 81 -1.84 -13.08 5.90
CA TYR A 81 -2.40 -12.56 4.65
C TYR A 81 -1.60 -13.03 3.44
N PHE A 82 -2.30 -13.61 2.46
CA PHE A 82 -1.70 -14.12 1.24
C PHE A 82 -2.40 -13.54 0.00
N ARG A 83 -1.73 -12.63 -0.69
CA ARG A 83 -2.24 -12.07 -1.95
C ARG A 83 -2.13 -13.10 -3.08
N ARG A 84 -3.23 -13.31 -3.82
CA ARG A 84 -3.23 -14.18 -5.01
C ARG A 84 -2.56 -13.47 -6.21
N ASP A 85 -1.67 -14.19 -6.88
CA ASP A 85 -1.06 -13.79 -8.14
C ASP A 85 -1.66 -14.63 -9.28
N HIS A 86 -2.41 -13.98 -10.18
CA HIS A 86 -3.03 -14.64 -11.33
C HIS A 86 -3.00 -13.70 -12.57
N PRO A 87 -3.11 -14.24 -13.80
CA PRO A 87 -2.95 -13.45 -15.03
C PRO A 87 -3.88 -12.24 -15.13
N THR A 88 -5.10 -12.38 -14.60
CA THR A 88 -6.17 -11.36 -14.67
C THR A 88 -6.24 -10.43 -13.45
N ARG A 89 -5.22 -10.41 -12.59
CA ARG A 89 -5.20 -9.51 -11.43
C ARG A 89 -5.36 -8.05 -11.85
N ALA A 90 -6.00 -7.24 -11.00
CA ALA A 90 -6.48 -5.90 -11.34
C ALA A 90 -5.41 -5.03 -12.02
N GLU A 91 -4.15 -5.09 -11.57
CA GLU A 91 -3.07 -4.27 -12.12
C GLU A 91 -2.59 -4.71 -13.51
N ARG A 92 -2.74 -6.00 -13.86
CA ARG A 92 -2.44 -6.56 -15.20
C ARG A 92 -3.60 -6.31 -16.15
N ALA A 93 -4.83 -6.54 -15.70
CA ALA A 93 -6.04 -6.30 -16.50
C ALA A 93 -6.28 -4.80 -16.77
N ASN A 94 -5.79 -3.93 -15.88
CA ASN A 94 -5.93 -2.48 -15.98
C ASN A 94 -4.53 -1.83 -15.96
N PRO A 95 -3.79 -1.79 -17.09
CA PRO A 95 -2.39 -1.38 -17.10
C PRO A 95 -2.19 0.13 -16.88
N SER A 96 -3.17 0.96 -17.26
CA SER A 96 -3.07 2.42 -17.11
C SER A 96 -3.54 2.87 -15.72
N LYS A 97 -2.99 4.00 -15.24
CA LYS A 97 -3.45 4.65 -13.99
C LYS A 97 -4.96 4.89 -14.01
N ARG A 98 -5.48 5.37 -15.15
CA ARG A 98 -6.90 5.66 -15.35
C ARG A 98 -7.75 4.39 -15.32
N SER A 99 -7.39 3.35 -16.06
CA SER A 99 -8.15 2.08 -16.07
C SER A 99 -8.22 1.46 -14.68
N ARG A 100 -7.18 1.56 -13.84
CA ARG A 100 -7.22 1.08 -12.44
C ARG A 100 -8.24 1.84 -11.60
N CYS A 101 -8.27 3.17 -11.74
CA CYS A 101 -9.23 4.00 -11.02
C CYS A 101 -10.67 3.69 -11.46
N VAL A 102 -10.89 3.44 -12.76
CA VAL A 102 -12.21 3.06 -13.30
C VAL A 102 -12.63 1.66 -12.82
N ASN A 103 -11.68 0.72 -12.72
CA ASN A 103 -11.94 -0.61 -12.17
C ASN A 103 -12.37 -0.56 -10.70
N LEU A 104 -11.78 0.35 -9.92
CA LEU A 104 -12.13 0.58 -8.52
C LEU A 104 -13.46 1.34 -8.37
N ASP A 105 -13.70 2.35 -9.20
CA ASP A 105 -14.94 3.13 -9.22
C ASP A 105 -15.35 3.48 -10.66
N PRO A 106 -16.39 2.81 -11.19
CA PRO A 106 -16.88 3.05 -12.55
C PRO A 106 -17.29 4.51 -12.83
N ARG A 107 -17.61 5.30 -11.79
CA ARG A 107 -17.98 6.72 -11.94
C ARG A 107 -16.80 7.56 -12.47
N ARG A 108 -15.57 7.09 -12.34
CA ARG A 108 -14.36 7.75 -12.85
C ARG A 108 -14.11 7.53 -14.35
N ALA A 109 -15.01 6.84 -15.07
CA ALA A 109 -14.87 6.59 -16.51
C ALA A 109 -15.02 7.84 -17.40
N GLY A 110 -15.59 8.92 -16.87
CA GLY A 110 -15.82 10.16 -17.62
C GLY A 110 -14.56 10.97 -17.96
N LEU A 111 -14.73 11.99 -18.80
CA LEU A 111 -13.66 12.93 -19.20
C LEU A 111 -13.19 13.84 -18.06
N LEU A 112 -13.99 13.97 -17.00
CA LEU A 112 -13.69 14.77 -15.80
C LEU A 112 -12.60 14.16 -14.91
N HIS A 113 -12.14 12.94 -15.20
CA HIS A 113 -11.10 12.23 -14.44
C HIS A 113 -9.87 11.92 -15.30
N PRO A 114 -9.20 12.95 -15.87
CA PRO A 114 -7.97 12.74 -16.62
C PRO A 114 -6.83 12.38 -15.64
N THR A 115 -5.79 11.70 -16.14
CA THR A 115 -4.64 11.27 -15.34
C THR A 115 -4.01 12.38 -14.46
N PRO A 116 -3.84 13.64 -14.93
CA PRO A 116 -3.29 14.71 -14.10
C PRO A 116 -4.14 14.99 -12.85
N ARG A 117 -5.47 14.94 -12.95
CA ARG A 117 -6.36 15.09 -11.78
C ARG A 117 -6.15 13.96 -10.79
N LEU A 118 -6.08 12.71 -11.26
CA LEU A 118 -5.89 11.53 -10.39
C LEU A 118 -4.54 11.59 -9.66
N LEU A 119 -3.50 12.13 -10.30
CA LEU A 119 -2.20 12.37 -9.68
C LEU A 119 -2.24 13.53 -8.68
N ALA A 120 -2.97 14.59 -8.99
CA ALA A 120 -3.17 15.70 -8.04
C ALA A 120 -3.95 15.23 -6.79
N GLU A 121 -4.99 14.40 -6.97
CA GLU A 121 -5.74 13.76 -5.89
C GLU A 121 -4.83 12.87 -5.02
N TYR A 122 -3.88 12.16 -5.63
CA TYR A 122 -2.89 11.34 -4.90
C TYR A 122 -2.02 12.19 -3.94
N VAL A 123 -1.39 13.25 -4.46
CA VAL A 123 -0.57 14.16 -3.64
C VAL A 123 -1.43 14.86 -2.58
N TRP A 124 -2.64 15.29 -2.97
CA TRP A 124 -3.59 15.90 -2.04
C TRP A 124 -4.03 14.94 -0.95
N GLY A 125 -4.15 13.65 -1.23
CA GLY A 125 -4.44 12.61 -0.25
C GLY A 125 -3.42 12.58 0.89
N PHE A 126 -2.12 12.68 0.58
CA PHE A 126 -1.09 12.80 1.61
C PHE A 126 -1.16 14.11 2.39
N VAL A 127 -1.36 15.24 1.71
CA VAL A 127 -1.54 16.55 2.38
C VAL A 127 -2.73 16.50 3.34
N ALA A 128 -3.83 15.93 2.88
CA ALA A 128 -5.04 15.72 3.66
C ALA A 128 -4.79 14.85 4.90
N ALA A 129 -4.07 13.74 4.75
CA ALA A 129 -3.69 12.84 5.84
C ALA A 129 -2.85 13.58 6.89
N ILE A 130 -1.79 14.28 6.47
CA ILE A 130 -0.92 15.07 7.35
C ILE A 130 -1.74 16.13 8.09
N ARG A 131 -2.69 16.80 7.42
CA ARG A 131 -3.54 17.85 8.05
C ARG A 131 -4.45 17.28 9.13
N ARG A 132 -5.09 16.14 8.88
CA ARG A 132 -6.08 15.55 9.79
C ARG A 132 -5.45 14.85 11.00
N ALA A 133 -4.26 14.26 10.80
CA ALA A 133 -3.60 13.47 11.82
C ALA A 133 -3.28 14.28 13.10
N PRO A 134 -3.28 13.61 14.28
CA PRO A 134 -3.01 14.22 15.58
C PRO A 134 -1.50 14.46 15.79
N LEU A 135 -0.89 15.24 14.89
CA LEU A 135 0.55 15.54 14.89
C LEU A 135 0.86 16.85 15.61
N THR A 136 1.96 16.87 16.34
CA THR A 136 2.58 18.10 16.83
C THR A 136 3.02 18.99 15.65
N PRO A 137 3.23 20.31 15.87
CA PRO A 137 3.72 21.19 14.81
C PRO A 137 5.06 20.75 14.22
N ALA A 138 5.96 20.17 15.03
CA ALA A 138 7.26 19.69 14.58
C ALA A 138 7.13 18.45 13.69
N GLU A 139 6.36 17.45 14.12
CA GLU A 139 6.10 16.24 13.32
C GLU A 139 5.42 16.58 12.00
N ARG A 140 4.45 17.50 12.04
CA ARG A 140 3.73 17.96 10.84
C ARG A 140 4.69 18.59 9.82
N ARG A 141 5.62 19.44 10.27
CA ARG A 141 6.66 20.01 9.39
C ARG A 141 7.57 18.92 8.82
N ALA A 142 7.98 17.95 9.63
CA ALA A 142 8.81 16.84 9.17
C ALA A 142 8.09 15.98 8.10
N CYS A 143 6.81 15.65 8.32
CA CYS A 143 6.00 14.93 7.34
C CYS A 143 5.89 15.68 6.01
N TYR A 144 5.65 17.00 6.04
CA TYR A 144 5.65 17.80 4.81
C TYR A 144 7.02 17.82 4.13
N GLY A 145 8.11 17.89 4.89
CA GLY A 145 9.47 17.76 4.36
C GLY A 145 9.68 16.43 3.63
N HIS A 146 9.24 15.32 4.23
CA HIS A 146 9.28 14.00 3.57
C HIS A 146 8.40 13.93 2.32
N LEU A 147 7.21 14.53 2.34
CA LEU A 147 6.33 14.57 1.18
C LEU A 147 6.96 15.35 0.01
N VAL A 148 7.62 16.48 0.28
CA VAL A 148 8.36 17.25 -0.73
C VAL A 148 9.54 16.45 -1.27
N ALA A 149 10.34 15.83 -0.40
CA ALA A 149 11.45 14.97 -0.81
C ALA A 149 10.98 13.80 -1.68
N TRP A 150 9.84 13.19 -1.34
CA TRP A 150 9.23 12.15 -2.13
C TRP A 150 8.75 12.67 -3.49
N ALA A 151 7.97 13.75 -3.52
CA ALA A 151 7.43 14.31 -4.76
C ALA A 151 8.55 14.70 -5.74
N THR A 152 9.62 15.32 -5.24
CA THR A 152 10.80 15.67 -6.03
C THR A 152 11.56 14.45 -6.54
N SER A 153 11.65 13.37 -5.76
CA SER A 153 12.26 12.12 -6.23
C SER A 153 11.51 11.50 -7.42
N ARG A 154 10.18 11.69 -7.50
CA ARG A 154 9.32 11.16 -8.57
C ARG A 154 9.33 12.00 -9.85
N ALA A 155 9.88 13.21 -9.80
CA ALA A 155 10.08 14.02 -11.00
C ALA A 155 11.25 13.52 -11.87
N ARG A 156 12.11 12.63 -11.34
CA ARG A 156 13.22 12.02 -12.08
C ARG A 156 12.71 10.89 -13.00
N PRO A 157 13.21 10.78 -14.24
CA PRO A 157 12.92 9.65 -15.12
C PRO A 157 13.23 8.31 -14.42
N GLY A 158 12.35 7.31 -14.55
CA GLY A 158 12.53 5.98 -13.95
C GLY A 158 12.01 5.81 -12.50
N ALA A 159 11.75 6.90 -11.76
CA ALA A 159 11.29 6.85 -10.37
C ALA A 159 9.84 6.34 -10.17
N GLY A 160 9.15 5.95 -11.25
CA GLY A 160 7.80 5.41 -11.27
C GLY A 160 7.74 3.90 -11.45
N GLU A 161 8.88 3.21 -11.54
CA GLU A 161 8.91 1.75 -11.64
C GLU A 161 8.23 1.14 -10.42
N ARG A 162 7.20 0.32 -10.68
CA ARG A 162 6.45 -0.30 -9.60
C ARG A 162 7.27 -1.44 -9.04
N VAL A 163 7.14 -1.71 -7.75
CA VAL A 163 7.80 -2.89 -7.17
C VAL A 163 7.22 -4.17 -7.75
N GLU A 164 5.96 -4.16 -8.20
CA GLU A 164 5.34 -5.25 -8.95
C GLU A 164 5.84 -5.40 -10.40
N ASP A 165 6.54 -4.40 -10.95
CA ASP A 165 7.19 -4.47 -12.26
C ASP A 165 8.60 -5.07 -12.17
N ARG A 166 9.16 -5.20 -10.96
CA ARG A 166 10.45 -5.86 -10.75
C ARG A 166 10.32 -7.34 -11.09
N THR A 167 11.36 -7.88 -11.72
CA THR A 167 11.45 -9.31 -12.05
C THR A 167 11.15 -10.14 -10.80
N PRO A 168 10.21 -11.11 -10.87
CA PRO A 168 9.96 -12.02 -9.77
C PRO A 168 11.28 -12.63 -9.29
N VAL A 169 11.47 -12.67 -7.96
CA VAL A 169 12.57 -13.43 -7.37
C VAL A 169 12.39 -14.89 -7.79
N ASP A 170 13.51 -15.56 -8.09
CA ASP A 170 13.54 -16.98 -8.46
C ASP A 170 12.65 -17.82 -7.51
N PRO A 171 11.55 -18.41 -8.01
CA PRO A 171 10.63 -19.19 -7.18
C PRO A 171 11.31 -20.38 -6.50
N ASP A 172 12.42 -20.87 -7.04
CA ASP A 172 13.18 -21.99 -6.47
C ASP A 172 13.87 -21.62 -5.15
N ARG A 173 13.94 -20.33 -4.80
CA ARG A 173 14.41 -19.86 -3.48
C ARG A 173 13.32 -19.83 -2.40
N LEU A 174 12.06 -20.08 -2.75
CA LEU A 174 10.90 -19.93 -1.86
C LEU A 174 10.01 -21.17 -1.93
N ALA A 175 10.57 -22.31 -1.58
CA ALA A 175 9.90 -23.62 -1.58
C ALA A 175 8.88 -23.78 -0.43
N VAL A 176 8.17 -22.71 -0.04
CA VAL A 176 7.21 -22.75 1.06
C VAL A 176 5.79 -22.72 0.49
N SER A 177 5.01 -23.78 0.78
CA SER A 177 3.60 -23.87 0.48
C SER A 177 2.76 -23.18 1.55
N LEU A 178 1.53 -22.77 1.21
CA LEU A 178 0.54 -22.38 2.22
C LEU A 178 0.30 -23.45 3.27
N ASP A 179 0.34 -24.71 2.88
CA ASP A 179 0.09 -25.84 3.78
C ASP A 179 1.18 -25.96 4.85
N ASP A 180 2.41 -25.50 4.53
CA ASP A 180 3.54 -25.51 5.47
C ASP A 180 3.47 -24.34 6.47
N ILE A 181 2.72 -23.27 6.14
CA ILE A 181 2.63 -22.03 6.94
C ILE A 181 1.35 -21.98 7.77
N VAL A 182 0.24 -22.47 7.21
CA VAL A 182 -1.09 -22.32 7.78
C VAL A 182 -1.50 -23.61 8.49
N ALA A 183 -1.48 -23.57 9.82
CA ALA A 183 -1.92 -24.67 10.65
C ALA A 183 -3.33 -25.17 10.25
N GLY A 184 -3.47 -26.50 10.14
CA GLY A 184 -4.75 -27.16 9.84
C GLY A 184 -5.11 -27.30 8.36
N ARG A 185 -4.21 -26.92 7.43
CA ARG A 185 -4.41 -27.14 5.98
C ARG A 185 -3.89 -28.48 5.44
N GLU A 186 -3.15 -29.24 6.24
CA GLU A 186 -2.49 -30.49 5.86
C GLU A 186 -3.44 -31.58 5.30
N GLY A 187 -4.74 -31.51 5.58
CA GLY A 187 -5.75 -32.50 5.15
C GLY A 187 -6.56 -32.16 3.88
N GLY A 188 -6.24 -31.08 3.16
CA GLY A 188 -7.08 -30.55 2.07
C GLY A 188 -6.84 -31.13 0.67
N ARG A 189 -5.92 -32.08 0.49
CA ARG A 189 -5.68 -32.75 -0.80
C ARG A 189 -6.61 -33.95 -0.96
N THR A 190 -7.83 -33.70 -1.42
CA THR A 190 -8.73 -34.71 -2.01
C THR A 190 -9.11 -34.31 -3.42
#